data_AF-A0A818GJU8-F1
#
_entry.id   AF-A0A818GJU8-F1
#
_cell.length_a   1.000
_cell.length_b   1.000
_cell.length_c   1.000
_cell.angle_alpha   90.00
_cell.angle_beta   90.00
_cell.angle_gamma   90.00
#
_symmetry.space_group_name_H-M   'P 1'
#
loop_
_entity.id
_entity.type
_entity.pdbx_description
1 polymer ?
#
loop_
_entity_poly.entity_id
_entity_poly.type
_entity_poly.pdbx_seq_one_letter_code
_entity_poly.pdbx_strand_id
1 'polypeptide(L)'
;MIVQVTNSGSDVKANQFDLQIPGGGVGIHNGCDDQWNAPANGWGQLYGGVSSRDACFGLPAAIQAGCFFRFDWFKGADNPTMIYSKVQCPAELVNISGCSRRD
;
A
#
# COMPACT_ATOMS: atom_id res chain seq x y z
N MET A 1 6.18 12.31 2.72
CA MET A 1 4.94 11.50 2.81
C MET A 1 4.61 11.36 4.30
N ILE A 2 3.37 11.62 4.71
CA ILE A 2 2.91 11.36 6.08
C ILE A 2 2.02 10.11 6.01
N VAL A 3 2.24 9.14 6.90
CA VAL A 3 1.51 7.87 6.94
C VAL A 3 0.97 7.59 8.33
N GLN A 4 -0.13 6.86 8.40
CA GLN A 4 -0.65 6.29 9.64
C GLN A 4 -0.40 4.78 9.60
N VAL A 5 0.24 4.23 10.63
CA VAL A 5 0.46 2.80 10.74
C VAL A 5 -0.85 2.12 11.12
N THR A 6 -1.36 1.27 10.24
CA THR A 6 -2.64 0.55 10.42
C THR A 6 -2.47 -0.98 10.55
N ASN A 7 -1.27 -1.50 10.31
CA ASN A 7 -0.95 -2.92 10.40
C ASN A 7 0.52 -3.13 10.80
N SER A 8 0.85 -4.34 11.24
CA SER A 8 2.22 -4.84 11.43
C SER A 8 2.41 -6.16 10.68
N GLY A 9 3.51 -6.30 9.95
CA GLY A 9 3.94 -7.58 9.36
C GLY A 9 4.96 -8.29 10.26
N SER A 10 5.04 -9.62 10.18
CA SER A 10 6.08 -10.40 10.88
C SER A 10 7.40 -10.45 10.11
N ASP A 11 7.37 -10.12 8.83
CA ASP A 11 8.46 -10.15 7.85
C ASP A 11 9.14 -8.78 7.67
N VAL A 12 8.66 -7.75 8.35
CA VAL A 12 9.26 -6.41 8.30
C VAL A 12 10.46 -6.31 9.23
N LYS A 13 11.54 -5.70 8.74
CA LYS A 13 12.74 -5.41 9.54
C LYS A 13 12.50 -4.23 10.49
N ALA A 14 13.43 -4.03 11.42
CA ALA A 14 13.42 -2.85 12.28
C ALA A 14 13.35 -1.56 11.43
N ASN A 15 12.43 -0.66 11.78
CA ASN A 15 12.20 0.62 11.10
C ASN A 15 11.79 0.52 9.62
N GLN A 16 11.26 -0.62 9.18
CA GLN A 16 10.69 -0.78 7.84
C GLN A 16 9.23 -0.30 7.81
N PHE A 17 8.85 0.40 6.74
CA PHE A 17 7.48 0.82 6.48
C PHE A 17 7.02 0.19 5.18
N ASP A 18 6.09 -0.76 5.27
CA ASP A 18 5.41 -1.32 4.09
C ASP A 18 4.23 -0.42 3.74
N LEU A 19 4.38 0.31 2.65
CA LEU A 19 3.35 1.24 2.18
C LEU A 19 2.21 0.46 1.54
N GLN A 20 1.00 0.65 2.07
CA GLN A 20 -0.21 0.04 1.50
C GLN A 20 -0.58 0.73 0.19
N ILE A 21 -0.12 0.17 -0.92
CA ILE A 21 -0.36 0.67 -2.28
C ILE A 21 -1.04 -0.44 -3.10
N PRO A 22 -2.29 -0.23 -3.57
CA PRO A 22 -2.96 -1.19 -4.45
C PRO A 22 -2.10 -1.57 -5.66
N GLY A 23 -2.02 -2.87 -5.95
CA GLY A 23 -1.15 -3.40 -7.01
C GLY A 23 0.33 -3.44 -6.64
N GLY A 24 0.71 -3.23 -5.37
CA GLY A 24 2.08 -3.40 -4.87
C GLY A 24 2.51 -4.86 -4.64
N GLY A 25 1.61 -5.82 -4.83
CA GLY A 25 1.83 -7.24 -4.53
C GLY A 25 1.13 -7.63 -3.23
N VAL A 26 0.63 -8.87 -3.17
CA VAL A 26 -0.11 -9.40 -2.01
C VAL A 26 0.82 -9.97 -0.94
N GLY A 27 2.04 -10.34 -1.32
CA GLY A 27 3.03 -10.92 -0.41
C GLY A 27 2.57 -12.25 0.17
N ILE A 28 2.81 -12.45 1.46
CA ILE A 28 2.54 -13.72 2.17
C ILE A 28 1.04 -14.04 2.23
N HIS A 29 0.18 -13.01 2.30
CA HIS A 29 -1.26 -13.17 2.48
C HIS A 29 -2.02 -12.57 1.30
N ASN A 30 -2.77 -13.41 0.59
CA ASN A 30 -3.71 -12.95 -0.43
C ASN A 30 -5.13 -13.04 0.12
N GLY A 31 -5.75 -11.90 0.41
CA GLY A 31 -7.19 -11.80 0.62
C GLY A 31 -7.90 -11.09 -0.54
N CYS A 32 -7.14 -10.67 -1.57
CA CYS A 32 -7.69 -10.02 -2.76
C CYS A 32 -8.37 -11.02 -3.69
N ASP A 33 -8.00 -12.29 -3.63
CA ASP A 33 -8.70 -13.39 -4.28
C ASP A 33 -10.12 -13.54 -3.73
N ASP A 34 -10.30 -13.60 -2.42
CA ASP A 34 -11.62 -13.70 -1.80
C ASP A 34 -12.45 -12.42 -2.02
N GLN A 35 -11.83 -11.24 -1.89
CA GLN A 35 -12.55 -9.97 -1.96
C GLN A 35 -12.89 -9.55 -3.40
N TRP A 36 -11.97 -9.76 -4.34
CA TRP A 36 -12.03 -9.19 -5.69
C TRP A 36 -11.81 -10.22 -6.80
N ASN A 37 -11.75 -11.52 -6.46
CA ASN A 37 -11.41 -12.58 -7.39
C ASN A 37 -10.09 -12.31 -8.13
N ALA A 38 -9.11 -11.73 -7.42
CA ALA A 38 -7.77 -11.53 -7.94
C ALA A 38 -7.09 -12.88 -8.23
N PRO A 39 -6.07 -12.92 -9.12
CA PRO A 39 -5.27 -14.12 -9.33
C PRO A 39 -4.62 -14.61 -8.03
N ALA A 40 -4.17 -15.88 -8.02
CA ALA A 40 -3.54 -16.49 -6.84
C ALA A 40 -2.32 -15.70 -6.30
N ASN A 41 -1.60 -14.99 -7.18
CA ASN A 41 -0.47 -14.13 -6.83
C ASN A 41 -0.85 -12.65 -6.68
N GLY A 42 -2.14 -12.33 -6.63
CA GLY A 42 -2.64 -10.96 -6.80
C GLY A 42 -2.45 -10.43 -8.22
N TRP A 43 -2.56 -9.11 -8.38
CA TRP A 43 -2.27 -8.45 -9.65
C TRP A 43 -0.77 -8.28 -9.85
N GLY A 44 -0.22 -8.92 -10.88
CA GLY A 44 1.21 -8.86 -11.22
C GLY A 44 2.03 -9.89 -10.44
N GLN A 45 3.20 -9.49 -9.95
CA GLN A 45 4.08 -10.36 -9.18
C GLN A 45 3.61 -10.51 -7.73
N LEU A 46 3.83 -11.70 -7.15
CA LEU A 46 3.48 -11.99 -5.74
C LEU A 46 4.06 -10.93 -4.79
N TYR A 47 5.33 -10.57 -5.00
CA TYR A 47 6.02 -9.46 -4.35
C TYR A 47 6.34 -8.40 -5.40
N GLY A 48 5.90 -7.15 -5.19
CA GLY A 48 6.13 -6.03 -6.11
C GLY A 48 4.98 -5.76 -7.09
N GLY A 49 4.05 -6.70 -7.26
CA GLY A 49 2.77 -6.49 -7.95
C GLY A 49 2.90 -6.06 -9.41
N VAL A 50 2.07 -5.11 -9.84
CA VAL A 50 2.03 -4.64 -11.23
C VAL A 50 3.29 -3.85 -11.59
N SER A 51 3.75 -3.97 -12.84
CA SER A 51 5.01 -3.38 -13.32
C SER A 51 4.83 -2.10 -14.13
N SER A 52 3.60 -1.67 -14.42
CA SER A 52 3.33 -0.47 -15.20
C SER A 52 2.06 0.24 -14.72
N ARG A 53 2.00 1.55 -15.00
CA ARG A 53 0.81 2.37 -14.74
C ARG A 53 -0.44 1.83 -15.45
N ASP A 54 -0.29 1.35 -16.68
CA ASP A 54 -1.43 0.84 -17.46
C ASP A 54 -2.00 -0.46 -16.87
N ALA A 55 -1.18 -1.27 -16.21
CA ALA A 55 -1.67 -2.45 -15.50
C ALA A 55 -2.64 -2.12 -14.35
N CYS A 56 -2.67 -0.86 -13.88
CA CYS A 56 -3.68 -0.40 -12.91
C CYS A 56 -5.11 -0.51 -13.44
N PHE A 57 -5.33 -0.46 -14.77
CA PHE A 57 -6.66 -0.66 -15.34
C PHE A 57 -7.21 -2.07 -15.12
N GLY A 58 -6.33 -3.05 -14.81
CA GLY A 58 -6.73 -4.42 -14.46
C GLY A 58 -7.19 -4.59 -13.02
N LEU A 59 -7.07 -3.56 -12.16
CA LEU A 59 -7.55 -3.58 -10.78
C LEU A 59 -9.00 -3.10 -10.68
N PRO A 60 -9.75 -3.48 -9.63
CA PRO A 60 -11.08 -2.95 -9.34
C PRO A 60 -11.08 -1.42 -9.27
N ALA A 61 -12.09 -0.77 -9.87
CA ALA A 61 -12.20 0.68 -9.95
C ALA A 61 -12.00 1.39 -8.59
N ALA A 62 -12.51 0.80 -7.51
CA ALA A 62 -12.41 1.32 -6.15
C ALA A 62 -10.97 1.51 -5.65
N ILE A 63 -9.99 0.77 -6.18
CA ILE A 63 -8.59 0.83 -5.74
C ILE A 63 -7.62 1.32 -6.82
N GLN A 64 -8.10 1.66 -8.03
CA GLN A 64 -7.26 2.12 -9.13
C GLN A 64 -6.54 3.43 -8.81
N ALA A 65 -7.18 4.36 -8.11
CA ALA A 65 -6.57 5.64 -7.76
C ALA A 65 -5.29 5.46 -6.93
N GLY A 66 -5.28 4.51 -5.98
CA GLY A 66 -4.10 4.16 -5.20
C GLY A 66 -3.01 3.47 -6.04
N CYS A 67 -3.40 2.66 -7.03
CA CYS A 67 -2.44 2.09 -7.98
C CYS A 67 -1.80 3.18 -8.86
N PHE A 68 -2.59 4.13 -9.38
CA PHE A 68 -2.04 5.24 -10.16
C PHE A 68 -1.11 6.13 -9.33
N PHE A 69 -1.40 6.35 -8.05
CA PHE A 69 -0.51 7.07 -7.14
C PHE A 69 0.92 6.49 -7.13
N ARG A 70 1.07 5.15 -7.21
CA ARG A 70 2.37 4.45 -7.28
C ARG A 70 3.24 4.97 -8.42
N PHE A 71 2.65 5.18 -9.59
CA PHE A 71 3.37 5.56 -10.80
C PHE A 71 3.41 7.07 -11.03
N ASP A 72 2.39 7.79 -10.56
CA ASP A 72 2.23 9.22 -10.83
C ASP A 72 2.99 10.09 -9.83
N TRP A 73 2.65 10.00 -8.55
CA TRP A 73 3.31 10.80 -7.51
C TRP A 73 4.56 10.09 -6.99
N PHE A 74 4.46 8.78 -6.73
CA PHE A 74 5.54 7.97 -6.18
C PHE A 74 6.56 7.52 -7.24
N LYS A 75 6.34 7.86 -8.52
CA LYS A 75 7.26 7.68 -9.65
C LYS A 75 7.74 6.24 -9.87
N GLY A 76 6.97 5.25 -9.44
CA GLY A 76 7.34 3.85 -9.54
C GLY A 76 8.60 3.51 -8.74
N ALA A 77 8.93 4.28 -7.71
CA ALA A 77 10.12 4.05 -6.89
C ALA A 77 10.11 2.63 -6.30
N ASP A 78 11.25 1.94 -6.41
CA ASP A 78 11.45 0.60 -5.87
C ASP A 78 12.17 0.69 -4.52
N ASN A 79 11.42 0.46 -3.45
CA ASN A 79 11.90 0.41 -2.06
C ASN A 79 12.85 1.56 -1.68
N PRO A 80 12.44 2.84 -1.84
CA PRO A 80 13.29 3.98 -1.51
C PRO A 80 13.60 4.02 0.00
N THR A 81 14.82 4.45 0.34
CA THR A 81 15.19 4.72 1.73
C THR A 81 14.56 6.01 2.25
N MET A 82 14.44 6.11 3.57
CA MET A 82 13.78 7.24 4.23
C MET A 82 14.39 7.55 5.59
N ILE A 83 14.18 8.78 6.04
CA ILE A 83 14.31 9.19 7.44
C ILE A 83 12.90 9.57 7.89
N TYR A 84 12.52 9.18 9.11
CA TYR A 84 11.17 9.40 9.62
C TYR A 84 11.20 10.07 11.00
N SER A 85 10.08 10.71 11.34
CA SER A 85 9.79 11.23 12.67
C SER A 85 8.31 11.01 12.96
N LYS A 86 7.97 10.68 14.22
CA LYS A 86 6.57 10.58 14.66
C LYS A 86 5.98 12.00 14.71
N VAL A 87 4.79 12.15 14.13
CA VAL A 87 4.03 13.41 14.12
C VAL A 87 2.60 13.16 14.59
N GLN A 88 1.89 14.23 14.94
CA GLN A 88 0.45 14.13 15.16
C GLN A 88 -0.24 13.68 13.86
N CYS A 89 -1.15 12.71 13.95
CA CYS A 89 -1.89 12.24 12.78
C CYS A 89 -2.77 13.38 12.24
N PRO A 90 -2.62 13.76 10.95
CA PRO A 90 -3.51 14.72 10.31
C PRO A 90 -4.96 14.22 10.30
N ALA A 91 -5.92 15.15 10.33
CA ALA A 91 -7.35 14.81 10.34
C ALA A 91 -7.75 14.00 9.10
N GLU A 92 -7.10 14.22 7.97
CA GLU A 92 -7.33 13.49 6.72
C GLU A 92 -7.08 11.98 6.89
N LEU A 93 -6.05 11.58 7.65
CA LEU A 93 -5.76 10.17 7.90
C LEU A 93 -6.70 9.58 8.96
N VAL A 94 -6.94 10.32 10.04
CA VAL A 94 -7.82 9.89 11.14
C VAL A 94 -9.26 9.73 10.67
N ASN A 95 -9.76 10.63 9.82
CA ASN A 95 -11.12 10.57 9.30
C ASN A 95 -11.33 9.36 8.36
N ILE A 96 -10.28 8.91 7.67
CA ILE A 96 -10.33 7.71 6.83
C ILE A 96 -10.29 6.44 7.69
N SER A 97 -9.35 6.37 8.65
CA SER A 97 -9.14 5.16 9.45
C SER A 97 -10.11 5.00 10.63
N GLY A 98 -10.71 6.10 11.09
CA GLY A 98 -11.47 6.15 12.33
C GLY A 98 -10.62 5.96 13.60
N CYS A 99 -9.29 5.95 13.48
CA CYS A 99 -8.39 5.63 14.58
C CYS A 99 -7.53 6.84 14.95
N SER A 100 -7.64 7.29 16.21
CA SER A 100 -6.79 8.33 16.78
C SER A 100 -6.21 7.83 18.10
N ARG A 101 -4.90 8.02 18.28
CA ARG A 101 -4.26 7.71 19.56
C ARG A 101 -4.51 8.85 20.57
N ARG A 102 -4.47 8.48 21.85
CA ARG A 102 -4.70 9.40 22.98
C ARG A 102 -3.41 9.89 23.65
N ASP A 103 -2.25 9.55 23.09
CA ASP A 103 -0.93 9.92 23.59
C ASP A 103 -0.36 11.17 22.90
#